data_AF-A0A285G0J6-F1
#
_entry.id   AF-A0A285G0J6-F1
#
_cell.length_a   1.000
_cell.length_b   1.000
_cell.length_c   1.000
_cell.angle_alpha   90.00
_cell.angle_beta   90.00
_cell.angle_gamma   90.00
#
_symmetry.space_group_name_H-M   'P 1'
#
loop_
_entity.id
_entity.type
_entity.pdbx_description
1 polymer ?
#
loop_
_entity_poly.entity_id
_entity_poly.type
_entity_poly.pdbx_seq_one_letter_code
_entity_poly.pdbx_strand_id
1 'polypeptide(L)'
;MFLKFVFDKGKPIPAMKLQQEVYPYLRETLKLKSQMSCNIPRQVAGCYKTLHKQKKAKWQKVQFSPSSMTFSYKRDFAISENMVKITTINGRKAYSILNYDYAKQYFDGSWKYQASKVVK
;
A
#
# COMPACT_ATOMS: atom_id res chain seq x y z
N MET A 1 10.72 -10.37 -7.40
CA MET A 1 10.23 -10.81 -8.73
C MET A 1 9.67 -9.65 -9.56
N PHE A 2 8.58 -8.99 -9.16
CA PHE A 2 7.91 -7.95 -9.97
C PHE A 2 8.76 -6.70 -10.26
N LEU A 3 9.54 -6.25 -9.28
CA LEU A 3 10.46 -5.12 -9.45
C LEU A 3 11.54 -5.41 -10.50
N LYS A 4 12.03 -6.66 -10.51
CA LYS A 4 12.97 -7.13 -11.52
C LYS A 4 12.30 -7.17 -12.90
N PHE A 5 11.08 -7.70 -12.99
CA PHE A 5 10.30 -7.71 -14.24
C PHE A 5 10.12 -6.32 -14.86
N VAL A 6 9.76 -5.30 -14.07
CA VAL A 6 9.62 -3.93 -14.58
C VAL A 6 10.97 -3.31 -14.92
N PHE A 7 11.99 -3.53 -14.08
CA PHE A 7 13.34 -3.01 -14.29
C PHE A 7 13.97 -3.53 -15.59
N ASP A 8 13.87 -4.85 -15.83
CA ASP A 8 14.49 -5.52 -16.99
C ASP A 8 13.87 -5.07 -18.33
N LYS A 9 12.66 -4.50 -18.32
CA LYS A 9 12.03 -3.92 -19.51
C LYS A 9 12.62 -2.55 -19.90
N GLY A 10 13.42 -1.92 -19.04
CA GLY A 10 14.09 -0.64 -19.31
C GLY A 10 13.17 0.59 -19.40
N LYS A 11 11.84 0.42 -19.21
CA LYS A 11 10.86 1.51 -19.28
C LYS A 11 9.64 1.26 -18.38
N PRO A 12 8.91 2.32 -17.98
CA PRO A 12 7.69 2.17 -17.19
C PRO A 12 6.63 1.32 -17.91
N ILE A 13 5.94 0.48 -17.15
CA ILE A 13 4.81 -0.34 -17.63
C ILE A 13 3.52 0.22 -17.04
N PRO A 14 2.43 0.36 -17.82
CA PRO A 14 1.13 0.73 -17.29
C PRO A 14 0.65 -0.23 -16.19
N ALA A 15 0.01 0.30 -15.14
CA ALA A 15 -0.42 -0.49 -13.98
C ALA A 15 -1.35 -1.66 -14.35
N MET A 16 -2.26 -1.46 -15.30
CA MET A 16 -3.16 -2.52 -15.76
C MET A 16 -2.41 -3.68 -16.42
N LYS A 17 -1.46 -3.37 -17.32
CA LYS A 17 -0.64 -4.37 -17.98
C LYS A 17 0.21 -5.12 -16.97
N LEU A 18 0.84 -4.40 -16.03
CA LEU A 18 1.59 -5.04 -14.96
C LEU A 18 0.69 -5.94 -14.10
N GLN A 19 -0.53 -5.50 -13.78
CA GLN A 19 -1.48 -6.30 -13.02
C GLN A 19 -1.83 -7.60 -13.73
N GLN A 20 -2.14 -7.58 -15.03
CA GLN A 20 -2.45 -8.80 -15.79
C GLN A 20 -1.34 -9.86 -15.69
N GLU A 21 -0.08 -9.44 -15.74
CA GLU A 21 1.08 -10.33 -15.66
C GLU A 21 1.30 -10.91 -14.26
N VAL A 22 1.04 -10.13 -13.21
CA VAL A 22 1.43 -10.50 -11.83
C VAL A 22 0.28 -11.00 -10.97
N TYR A 23 -0.96 -10.70 -11.36
CA TYR A 23 -2.15 -10.97 -10.54
C TYR A 23 -2.36 -12.46 -10.22
N PRO A 24 -2.20 -13.41 -11.17
CA PRO A 24 -2.30 -14.84 -10.85
C PRO A 24 -1.33 -15.26 -9.75
N TYR A 25 -0.04 -14.89 -9.87
CA TYR A 25 0.96 -15.20 -8.85
C TYR A 25 0.62 -14.57 -7.48
N LEU A 26 0.14 -13.31 -7.45
CA LEU A 26 -0.23 -12.64 -6.20
C LEU A 26 -1.42 -13.34 -5.51
N ARG A 27 -2.38 -13.83 -6.29
CA ARG A 27 -3.61 -14.48 -5.77
C ARG A 27 -3.41 -15.94 -5.42
N GLU A 28 -2.72 -16.69 -6.25
CA GLU A 28 -2.62 -18.15 -6.16
C GLU A 28 -1.40 -18.57 -5.34
N THR A 29 -0.25 -17.95 -5.57
CA THR A 29 1.00 -18.28 -4.88
C THR A 29 1.12 -17.57 -3.54
N LEU A 30 0.97 -16.24 -3.53
CA LEU A 30 1.09 -15.43 -2.29
C LEU A 30 -0.20 -15.35 -1.48
N LYS A 31 -1.32 -15.87 -2.02
CA LYS A 31 -2.65 -15.88 -1.38
C LYS A 31 -3.11 -14.50 -0.90
N LEU A 32 -2.65 -13.42 -1.55
CA LEU A 32 -3.01 -12.06 -1.17
C LEU A 32 -4.44 -11.77 -1.55
N LYS A 33 -5.18 -10.99 -0.75
CA LYS A 33 -6.55 -10.55 -1.10
C LYS A 33 -6.57 -9.74 -2.40
N SER A 34 -7.71 -9.73 -3.10
CA SER A 34 -7.89 -9.01 -4.38
C SER A 34 -7.40 -7.57 -4.30
N GLN A 35 -7.81 -6.82 -3.28
CA GLN A 35 -7.39 -5.43 -3.11
C GLN A 35 -5.86 -5.28 -2.99
N MET A 36 -5.20 -6.13 -2.21
CA MET A 36 -3.73 -6.11 -2.05
C MET A 36 -3.04 -6.47 -3.38
N SER A 37 -3.59 -7.47 -4.08
CA SER A 37 -3.09 -7.94 -5.38
C SER A 37 -3.19 -6.86 -6.46
N CYS A 38 -4.18 -5.96 -6.38
CA CYS A 38 -4.30 -4.82 -7.27
C CYS A 38 -3.44 -3.62 -6.82
N ASN A 39 -3.23 -3.44 -5.50
CA ASN A 39 -2.46 -2.31 -4.96
C ASN A 39 -0.97 -2.40 -5.29
N ILE A 40 -0.38 -3.60 -5.19
CA ILE A 40 1.05 -3.84 -5.48
C ILE A 40 1.45 -3.37 -6.89
N PRO A 41 0.83 -3.84 -7.99
CA PRO A 41 1.21 -3.41 -9.34
C PRO A 41 0.96 -1.91 -9.56
N ARG A 42 -0.07 -1.32 -8.96
CA ARG A 42 -0.30 0.15 -9.01
C ARG A 42 0.84 0.93 -8.36
N GLN A 43 1.30 0.50 -7.18
CA GLN A 43 2.40 1.15 -6.47
C GLN A 43 3.72 1.02 -7.24
N VAL A 44 4.02 -0.18 -7.75
CA VAL A 44 5.23 -0.45 -8.54
C VAL A 44 5.24 0.38 -9.83
N ALA A 45 4.16 0.33 -10.62
CA ALA A 45 4.06 1.08 -11.86
C ALA A 45 4.15 2.60 -11.62
N GLY A 46 3.49 3.10 -10.57
CA GLY A 46 3.57 4.51 -10.17
C GLY A 46 4.99 4.93 -9.81
N CYS A 47 5.72 4.10 -9.05
CA CYS A 47 7.10 4.38 -8.66
C CYS A 47 8.03 4.46 -9.88
N TYR A 48 7.98 3.48 -10.78
CA TYR A 48 8.79 3.50 -12.01
C TYR A 48 8.41 4.64 -12.96
N LYS A 49 7.13 5.02 -13.02
CA LYS A 49 6.68 6.19 -13.78
C LYS A 49 7.28 7.48 -13.21
N THR A 50 7.34 7.62 -11.88
CA THR A 50 8.00 8.76 -11.23
C THR A 50 9.51 8.76 -11.48
N LEU A 51 10.17 7.61 -11.32
CA LEU A 51 11.60 7.45 -11.59
C LEU A 51 11.96 7.89 -13.02
N HIS A 52 11.19 7.46 -14.00
CA HIS A 52 11.41 7.83 -15.41
C HIS A 52 11.17 9.31 -15.70
N LYS A 53 10.26 9.96 -14.96
CA LYS A 53 10.00 11.41 -15.11
C LYS A 53 11.07 12.28 -14.47
N GLN A 54 11.82 11.77 -13.50
CA GLN A 54 12.86 12.52 -12.82
C GLN A 54 14.09 12.64 -13.72
N LYS A 55 14.30 13.82 -14.32
CA LYS A 55 15.41 14.11 -15.25
C LYS A 55 16.81 13.79 -14.73
N LYS A 56 17.00 13.76 -13.40
CA LYS A 56 18.30 13.49 -12.74
C LYS A 56 18.45 12.04 -12.25
N ALA A 57 17.41 11.22 -12.33
CA ALA A 57 17.44 9.88 -11.79
C ALA A 57 17.90 8.88 -12.86
N LYS A 58 18.93 8.08 -12.55
CA LYS A 58 19.30 6.94 -13.38
C LYS A 58 18.23 5.86 -13.28
N TRP A 59 17.93 5.19 -14.39
CA TRP A 59 17.09 4.00 -14.38
C TRP A 59 17.75 2.94 -13.50
N GLN A 60 17.06 2.53 -12.44
CA GLN A 60 17.59 1.63 -11.44
C GLN A 60 16.49 0.76 -10.88
N LYS A 61 16.89 -0.37 -10.31
CA LYS A 61 15.98 -1.29 -9.66
C LYS A 61 15.51 -0.69 -8.34
N VAL A 62 14.24 -0.33 -8.26
CA VAL A 62 13.62 0.21 -7.05
C VAL A 62 13.57 -0.87 -5.97
N GLN A 63 13.80 -0.47 -4.71
CA GLN A 63 13.58 -1.30 -3.53
C GLN A 63 12.54 -0.62 -2.63
N PHE A 64 11.64 -1.42 -2.06
CA PHE A 64 10.61 -0.94 -1.14
C PHE A 64 10.98 -1.36 0.28
N SER A 65 10.96 -0.42 1.22
CA SER A 65 11.03 -0.74 2.64
C SER A 65 9.65 -1.22 3.13
N PRO A 66 9.58 -1.96 4.25
CA PRO A 66 8.30 -2.25 4.90
C PRO A 66 7.50 -0.98 5.25
N SER A 67 8.19 0.12 5.57
CA SER A 67 7.58 1.43 5.84
C SER A 67 7.05 2.16 4.60
N SER A 68 7.35 1.67 3.39
CA SER A 68 6.85 2.25 2.14
C SER A 68 5.38 1.93 1.88
N MET A 69 4.74 1.12 2.72
CA MET A 69 3.35 0.73 2.56
C MET A 69 2.39 1.85 3.00
N THR A 70 1.46 2.17 2.11
CA THR A 70 0.36 3.10 2.38
C THR A 70 -0.91 2.32 2.68
N PHE A 71 -1.53 2.59 3.83
CA PHE A 71 -2.79 2.01 4.25
C PHE A 71 -3.94 2.96 3.92
N SER A 72 -4.95 2.49 3.22
CA SER A 72 -6.16 3.26 2.92
C SER A 72 -7.18 3.16 4.04
N TYR A 73 -7.73 4.30 4.46
CA TYR A 73 -8.83 4.32 5.42
C TYR A 73 -10.07 3.57 4.92
N LYS A 74 -10.81 2.95 5.85
CA LYS A 74 -11.94 2.01 5.69
C LYS A 74 -11.61 0.68 4.99
N ARG A 75 -10.59 0.64 4.13
CA ARG A 75 -10.19 -0.57 3.40
C ARG A 75 -9.09 -1.37 4.12
N ASP A 76 -7.94 -0.74 4.32
CA ASP A 76 -6.77 -1.38 4.92
C ASP A 76 -6.73 -1.19 6.43
N PHE A 77 -7.29 -0.08 6.91
CA PHE A 77 -7.48 0.14 8.34
C PHE A 77 -8.75 0.95 8.62
N ALA A 78 -9.27 0.84 9.83
CA ALA A 78 -10.24 1.77 10.40
C ALA A 78 -9.85 2.04 11.85
N ILE A 79 -10.16 3.24 12.34
CA ILE A 79 -9.87 3.65 13.70
C ILE A 79 -11.15 4.24 14.30
N SER A 80 -11.38 3.93 15.57
CA SER A 80 -12.41 4.49 16.44
C SER A 80 -11.75 4.83 17.78
N GLU A 81 -12.48 5.51 18.66
CA GLU A 81 -11.94 6.00 19.94
C GLU A 81 -11.15 4.94 20.71
N ASN A 82 -11.65 3.71 20.81
CA ASN A 82 -11.02 2.67 21.63
C ASN A 82 -10.39 1.53 20.82
N MET A 83 -10.40 1.60 19.49
CA MET A 83 -10.01 0.46 18.66
C MET A 83 -9.43 0.83 17.30
N VAL A 84 -8.45 0.07 16.85
CA VAL A 84 -7.95 0.06 15.47
C VAL A 84 -8.22 -1.31 14.85
N LYS A 85 -8.83 -1.32 13.67
CA LYS A 85 -9.07 -2.52 12.86
C LYS A 85 -8.15 -2.51 11.65
N ILE A 86 -7.20 -3.44 11.55
CA ILE A 86 -6.21 -3.54 10.46
C ILE A 86 -6.48 -4.78 9.62
N THR A 87 -6.53 -4.61 8.30
CA THR A 87 -6.64 -5.72 7.35
C THR A 87 -5.26 -6.35 7.14
N THR A 88 -5.13 -7.62 7.50
CA THR A 88 -3.91 -8.41 7.29
C THR A 88 -4.15 -9.51 6.24
N ILE A 89 -3.07 -10.20 5.84
CA ILE A 89 -3.16 -11.41 5.01
C ILE A 89 -4.07 -12.48 5.64
N ASN A 90 -4.12 -12.53 6.98
CA ASN A 90 -4.89 -13.52 7.75
C ASN A 90 -6.27 -13.00 8.18
N GLY A 91 -6.80 -11.98 7.51
CA GLY A 91 -8.08 -11.37 7.89
C GLY A 91 -7.94 -10.02 8.57
N ARG A 92 -9.09 -9.41 8.88
CA ARG A 92 -9.14 -8.12 9.57
C ARG A 92 -9.04 -8.37 11.07
N LYS A 93 -8.02 -7.81 11.71
CA LYS A 93 -7.78 -7.92 13.15
C LYS A 93 -8.17 -6.60 13.83
N ALA A 94 -8.74 -6.72 15.02
CA ALA A 94 -9.10 -5.59 15.86
C ALA A 94 -8.14 -5.53 17.05
N TYR A 95 -7.68 -4.33 17.37
CA TYR A 95 -6.76 -4.04 18.45
C TYR A 95 -7.33 -2.91 19.29
N SER A 96 -7.43 -3.09 20.59
CA SER A 96 -7.77 -2.01 21.50
C SER A 96 -6.63 -1.00 21.55
N ILE A 97 -6.97 0.28 21.56
CA ILE A 97 -5.99 1.36 21.72
C ILE A 97 -6.29 2.13 23.01
N LEU A 98 -5.23 2.58 23.67
CA LEU A 98 -5.34 3.56 24.74
C LEU A 98 -5.44 4.93 24.09
N ASN A 99 -6.47 5.69 24.46
CA ASN A 99 -6.71 7.02 23.92
C ASN A 99 -6.69 8.03 25.06
N TYR A 100 -5.97 9.13 24.84
CA TYR A 100 -5.87 10.22 25.82
C TYR A 100 -7.02 11.20 25.61
N ASP A 101 -7.40 11.95 26.66
CA ASP A 101 -8.51 12.90 26.57
C ASP A 101 -8.33 13.94 25.46
N TYR A 102 -7.11 14.41 25.23
CA TYR A 102 -6.82 15.36 24.15
C TYR A 102 -7.06 14.79 22.75
N ALA A 103 -7.03 13.46 22.58
CA ALA A 103 -7.22 12.81 21.29
C ALA A 103 -8.69 12.49 21.00
N LYS A 104 -9.58 12.58 22.00
CA LYS A 104 -11.04 12.38 21.82
C LYS A 104 -11.64 13.34 20.79
N GLN A 105 -11.10 14.55 20.67
CA GLN A 105 -11.53 15.54 19.66
C GLN A 105 -11.42 15.03 18.22
N TYR A 106 -10.56 14.05 17.94
CA TYR A 106 -10.43 13.48 16.59
C TYR A 106 -11.56 12.49 16.25
N PHE A 107 -12.37 12.09 17.24
CA PHE A 107 -13.43 11.09 17.09
C PHE A 107 -14.85 11.69 17.14
N ASP A 108 -14.98 13.01 17.25
CA ASP A 108 -16.25 13.74 17.31
C ASP A 108 -17.03 13.79 15.98
N GLY A 109 -16.45 13.27 14.89
CA GLY A 109 -17.03 13.26 13.55
C GLY A 109 -16.70 14.49 12.69
N SER A 110 -16.02 15.50 13.23
CA SER A 110 -15.56 16.68 12.48
C SER A 110 -14.35 16.36 11.58
N TRP A 111 -13.59 15.31 11.92
CA TRP A 111 -12.38 14.90 11.21
C TRP A 111 -12.61 13.86 10.13
N LYS A 112 -11.91 14.03 9.01
CA LYS A 112 -11.87 13.04 7.91
C LYS A 112 -10.54 12.30 7.89
N TYR A 113 -10.58 11.02 8.24
CA TYR A 113 -9.43 10.13 8.14
C TYR A 113 -9.08 9.81 6.69
N GLN A 114 -7.79 9.83 6.39
CA GLN A 114 -7.22 9.57 5.06
C GLN A 114 -6.24 8.41 5.11
N ALA A 115 -5.40 8.27 4.10
CA ALA A 115 -4.37 7.23 4.09
C ALA A 115 -3.35 7.41 5.22
N SER A 116 -2.85 6.29 5.74
CA SER A 116 -1.79 6.22 6.76
C SER A 116 -0.55 5.55 6.20
N LYS A 117 0.60 5.77 6.86
CA LYS A 117 1.86 5.11 6.55
C LYS A 117 2.40 4.45 7.82
N VAL A 118 3.20 3.41 7.64
CA VAL A 118 3.96 2.81 8.73
C VAL A 118 5.18 3.69 8.98
N VAL A 119 5.31 4.19 10.20
CA VAL A 119 6.48 4.92 10.68
C VAL A 119 7.32 4.01 11.57
N LYS A 120 8.63 4.23 11.59
CA LYS A 120 9.58 3.54 12.48
C LYS A 120 9.81 4.40 13.71
#